data_AF-A0A3P6QZ76-F1
#
_entry.id   AF-A0A3P6QZ76-F1
#
_cell.length_a   1.000
_cell.length_b   1.000
_cell.length_c   1.000
_cell.angle_alpha   90.00
_cell.angle_beta   90.00
_cell.angle_gamma   90.00
#
_symmetry.space_group_name_H-M   'P 1'
#
loop_
_entity.id
_entity.type
_entity.pdbx_description
1 polymer ?
#
loop_
_entity_poly.entity_id
_entity_poly.type
_entity_poly.pdbx_seq_one_letter_code
_entity_poly.pdbx_strand_id
1 'polypeptide(L)'
;MDTLWEKYGKFVIPFSMKTGWDEVLRALGYDLKGFLDSLDAMHYFIDHIVYPMNLRGPSFRCVLQDDGSLLLHYYSSRTGFPGIVKGIVHEVSQRIFGIEVEMTIEKRRQEHISSIVKEHIIFSITEVFPSRFFFASRQLRAFKMCKTD
;
A
#
# COMPACT_ATOMS: atom_id res chain seq x y z
N MET A 1 -19.38 3.98 -0.24
CA MET A 1 -18.54 4.05 0.97
C MET A 1 -17.12 3.53 0.72
N ASP A 2 -16.94 2.39 0.04
CA ASP A 2 -15.60 1.90 -0.36
C ASP A 2 -14.75 2.96 -1.11
N THR A 3 -15.37 3.73 -2.00
CA THR A 3 -14.70 4.81 -2.74
C THR A 3 -14.21 5.97 -1.87
N LEU A 4 -14.83 6.22 -0.71
CA LEU A 4 -14.37 7.26 0.23
C LEU A 4 -13.11 6.79 0.97
N TRP A 5 -13.14 5.57 1.47
CA TRP A 5 -12.01 4.99 2.19
C TRP A 5 -10.80 4.77 1.29
N GLU A 6 -11.02 4.42 0.03
CA GLU A 6 -9.95 4.38 -0.96
C GLU A 6 -9.35 5.76 -1.24
N LYS A 7 -10.19 6.80 -1.41
CA LYS A 7 -9.69 8.18 -1.54
C LYS A 7 -8.91 8.62 -0.31
N TYR A 8 -9.36 8.25 0.88
CA TYR A 8 -8.64 8.52 2.13
C TYR A 8 -7.28 7.79 2.17
N GLY A 9 -7.24 6.51 1.80
CA GLY A 9 -5.98 5.75 1.68
C GLY A 9 -5.02 6.36 0.66
N LYS A 10 -5.52 6.87 -0.46
CA LYS A 10 -4.69 7.61 -1.44
C LYS A 10 -4.18 8.94 -0.88
N PHE A 11 -4.98 9.63 -0.07
CA PHE A 11 -4.59 10.90 0.54
C PHE A 11 -3.53 10.75 1.65
N VAL A 12 -3.59 9.70 2.47
CA VAL A 12 -2.74 9.60 3.66
C VAL A 12 -1.26 9.54 3.32
N ILE A 13 -0.88 8.90 2.22
CA ILE A 13 0.53 8.76 1.80
C ILE A 13 1.18 10.11 1.47
N PRO A 14 0.69 10.92 0.52
CA PRO A 14 1.27 12.23 0.25
C PRO A 14 1.15 13.18 1.45
N PHE A 15 0.13 13.04 2.29
CA PHE A 15 0.03 13.80 3.53
C PHE A 15 1.17 13.43 4.49
N SER A 16 1.36 12.15 4.80
CA SER A 16 2.42 11.65 5.67
C SER A 16 3.82 12.03 5.17
N MET A 17 4.05 11.91 3.86
CA MET A 17 5.33 12.34 3.25
C MET A 17 5.57 13.84 3.51
N LYS A 18 4.56 14.70 3.29
CA LYS A 18 4.65 16.15 3.52
C LYS A 18 4.82 16.54 4.99
N THR A 19 4.36 15.71 5.92
CA THR A 19 4.46 15.98 7.36
C THR A 19 5.69 15.36 8.01
N GLY A 20 6.67 14.92 7.22
CA GLY A 20 8.00 14.51 7.70
C GLY A 20 8.25 13.00 7.70
N TRP A 21 7.35 12.18 7.15
CA TRP A 21 7.52 10.72 7.07
C TRP A 21 8.06 10.22 5.72
N ASP A 22 8.45 11.12 4.80
CA ASP A 22 8.89 10.73 3.45
C ASP A 22 10.06 9.74 3.47
N GLU A 23 11.13 10.08 4.19
CA GLU A 23 12.32 9.22 4.29
C GLU A 23 11.99 7.87 4.91
N VAL A 24 11.18 7.85 5.98
CA VAL A 24 10.75 6.60 6.64
C VAL A 24 9.95 5.73 5.69
N LEU A 25 8.95 6.30 4.99
CA LEU A 25 8.10 5.56 4.05
C LEU A 25 8.91 4.96 2.90
N ARG A 26 9.91 5.70 2.38
CA ARG A 26 10.81 5.20 1.33
C ARG A 26 11.79 4.14 1.83
N ALA A 27 12.12 4.16 3.12
CA ALA A 27 13.03 3.19 3.74
C ALA A 27 12.34 1.85 4.10
N LEU A 28 11.00 1.77 4.04
CA LEU A 28 10.29 0.53 4.39
C LEU A 28 10.55 -0.63 3.43
N GLY A 29 10.97 -0.38 2.20
CA GLY A 29 11.31 -1.46 1.27
C GLY A 29 11.87 -0.96 -0.06
N TYR A 30 12.66 -1.81 -0.71
CA TYR A 30 13.22 -1.55 -2.04
C TYR A 30 12.19 -1.76 -3.17
N ASP A 31 11.17 -2.57 -2.92
CA ASP A 31 10.06 -2.85 -3.82
C ASP A 31 8.71 -2.87 -3.06
N LEU A 32 7.61 -3.02 -3.80
CA LEU A 32 6.26 -3.01 -3.22
C LEU A 32 6.08 -4.14 -2.21
N LYS A 33 6.59 -5.34 -2.49
CA LYS A 33 6.48 -6.48 -1.57
C LYS A 33 7.19 -6.19 -0.24
N GLY A 34 8.44 -5.73 -0.30
CA GLY A 34 9.23 -5.37 0.88
C GLY A 34 8.59 -4.26 1.69
N PHE A 35 8.02 -3.25 1.03
CA PHE A 35 7.24 -2.21 1.71
C PHE A 35 6.07 -2.80 2.50
N LEU A 36 5.29 -3.69 1.88
CA LEU A 36 4.13 -4.32 2.50
C LEU A 36 4.51 -5.22 3.67
N ASP A 37 5.60 -5.98 3.54
CA ASP A 37 6.11 -6.85 4.60
C ASP A 37 6.64 -6.05 5.81
N SER A 38 7.08 -4.81 5.59
CA SER A 38 7.59 -3.92 6.66
C SER A 38 6.50 -3.14 7.40
N LEU A 39 5.24 -3.17 6.97
CA LEU A 39 4.17 -2.39 7.60
C LEU A 39 3.91 -2.77 9.05
N ASP A 40 4.06 -4.05 9.41
CA ASP A 40 3.89 -4.51 10.80
C ASP A 40 4.97 -3.89 11.70
N ALA A 41 6.22 -3.87 11.25
CA ALA A 41 7.33 -3.27 11.97
C ALA A 41 7.17 -1.74 12.10
N MET A 42 6.68 -1.08 11.04
CA MET A 42 6.37 0.35 11.09
C MET A 42 5.28 0.65 12.13
N HIS A 43 4.18 -0.09 12.15
CA HIS A 43 3.13 0.11 13.14
C HIS A 43 3.64 -0.13 14.56
N TYR A 44 4.45 -1.17 14.78
CA TYR A 44 5.10 -1.43 16.05
C TYR A 44 5.96 -0.24 16.50
N PHE A 45 6.80 0.29 15.61
CA PHE A 45 7.66 1.44 15.88
C PHE A 45 6.84 2.69 16.24
N ILE A 46 5.79 2.99 15.48
CA ILE A 46 4.91 4.14 15.76
C ILE A 46 4.26 3.97 17.14
N ASP A 47 3.73 2.79 17.44
CA ASP A 47 3.04 2.52 18.70
C ASP A 47 3.96 2.55 19.92
N HIS A 48 5.16 1.98 19.82
CA HIS A 48 6.01 1.77 21.00
C HIS A 48 7.04 2.87 21.20
N ILE A 49 7.46 3.55 20.13
CA ILE A 49 8.60 4.46 20.17
C ILE A 49 8.16 5.91 19.94
N VAL A 50 7.36 6.17 18.90
CA VAL A 50 7.04 7.55 18.49
C VAL A 50 5.84 8.11 19.26
N TYR A 51 4.75 7.35 19.33
CA TYR A 51 3.50 7.75 19.97
C TYR A 51 2.91 6.60 20.80
N PRO A 52 3.34 6.46 22.07
CA PRO A 52 2.82 5.46 23.01
C PRO A 52 1.32 5.64 23.27
N MET A 53 0.48 5.07 22.39
CA MET A 53 -0.96 5.28 22.37
C MET A 53 -1.77 3.98 22.32
N ASN A 54 -1.12 2.82 22.45
CA ASN A 54 -1.76 1.49 22.33
C ASN A 54 -2.51 1.33 21.00
N LEU A 55 -1.84 1.70 19.90
CA LEU A 55 -2.32 1.54 18.54
C LEU A 55 -2.54 0.07 18.23
N ARG A 56 -3.82 -0.29 18.13
CA ARG A 56 -4.23 -1.57 17.53
C ARG A 56 -4.18 -1.44 16.02
N GLY A 57 -2.98 -1.57 15.46
CA GLY A 57 -2.71 -1.58 14.03
C GLY A 57 -3.17 -2.88 13.37
N PRO A 58 -3.42 -2.86 12.05
CA PRO A 58 -3.59 -4.08 11.28
C PRO A 58 -2.25 -4.84 11.13
N SER A 59 -2.33 -6.10 10.68
CA SER A 59 -1.17 -6.90 10.30
C SER A 59 -1.23 -7.31 8.83
N PHE A 60 -0.08 -7.35 8.18
CA PHE A 60 0.10 -7.62 6.77
C PHE A 60 1.07 -8.79 6.55
N ARG A 61 0.75 -9.64 5.58
CA ARG A 61 1.67 -10.65 5.04
C ARG A 61 1.56 -10.67 3.54
N CYS A 62 2.69 -10.51 2.85
CA CYS A 62 2.72 -10.49 1.39
C CYS A 62 3.40 -11.76 0.84
N VAL A 63 2.73 -12.44 -0.08
CA VAL A 63 3.24 -13.66 -0.73
C VAL A 63 3.36 -13.40 -2.23
N LEU A 64 4.56 -13.56 -2.78
CA LEU A 64 4.79 -13.55 -4.22
C LEU A 64 4.28 -14.86 -4.82
N GLN A 65 3.48 -14.76 -5.88
CA GLN A 65 3.00 -15.91 -6.64
C GLN A 65 3.93 -16.21 -7.83
N ASP A 66 3.82 -17.42 -8.38
CA ASP A 66 4.62 -17.86 -9.53
C ASP A 66 4.34 -17.04 -10.80
N ASP A 67 3.15 -16.45 -10.91
CA ASP A 67 2.76 -15.57 -12.01
C ASP A 67 3.24 -14.12 -11.85
N GLY A 68 3.99 -13.83 -10.76
CA GLY A 68 4.50 -12.50 -10.44
C GLY A 68 3.52 -11.59 -9.71
N SER A 69 2.27 -12.01 -9.49
CA SER A 69 1.31 -11.27 -8.66
C SER A 69 1.66 -11.37 -7.17
N LEU A 70 1.12 -10.44 -6.37
CA LEU A 70 1.25 -10.47 -4.91
C LEU A 70 -0.10 -10.79 -4.27
N LEU A 71 -0.10 -11.78 -3.37
CA LEU A 71 -1.21 -12.00 -2.44
C LEU A 71 -0.93 -11.27 -1.13
N LEU A 72 -1.70 -10.22 -0.87
CA LEU A 72 -1.63 -9.46 0.38
C LEU A 72 -2.71 -9.96 1.35
N HIS A 73 -2.27 -10.62 2.41
CA HIS A 73 -3.11 -10.97 3.54
C HIS A 73 -3.17 -9.78 4.50
N TYR A 74 -4.38 -9.25 4.71
CA TYR A 74 -4.68 -8.17 5.64
C TYR A 74 -5.51 -8.71 6.80
N TYR A 75 -5.01 -8.54 8.02
CA TYR A 75 -5.68 -8.93 9.26
C TYR A 75 -5.97 -7.69 10.09
N SER A 76 -7.20 -7.56 10.58
CA SER A 76 -7.60 -6.41 11.39
C SER A 76 -8.66 -6.74 12.42
N SER A 77 -8.60 -6.09 13.58
CA SER A 77 -9.69 -6.08 14.56
C SER A 77 -10.72 -4.98 14.28
N ARG A 78 -10.55 -4.21 13.19
CA ARG A 78 -11.47 -3.16 12.74
C ARG A 78 -12.05 -3.59 11.39
N THR A 79 -13.36 -3.75 11.33
CA THR A 79 -14.04 -4.19 10.11
C THR A 79 -14.52 -3.03 9.26
N GLY A 80 -14.55 -3.22 7.94
CA GLY A 80 -15.28 -2.33 7.03
C GLY A 80 -14.44 -1.24 6.36
N PHE A 81 -13.11 -1.32 6.48
CA PHE A 81 -12.19 -0.34 5.87
C PHE A 81 -11.16 -0.92 4.86
N PRO A 82 -11.47 -1.96 4.07
CA PRO A 82 -10.50 -2.49 3.09
C PRO A 82 -10.12 -1.48 2.01
N GLY A 83 -10.99 -0.50 1.73
CA GLY A 83 -10.70 0.59 0.80
C GLY A 83 -9.44 1.37 1.18
N ILE A 84 -9.17 1.57 2.49
CA ILE A 84 -7.96 2.27 2.94
C ILE A 84 -6.71 1.54 2.46
N VAL A 85 -6.68 0.22 2.60
CA VAL A 85 -5.55 -0.63 2.15
C VAL A 85 -5.36 -0.46 0.64
N LYS A 86 -6.43 -0.58 -0.14
CA LYS A 86 -6.36 -0.37 -1.61
C LYS A 86 -5.78 1.01 -1.96
N GLY A 87 -6.29 2.05 -1.31
CA GLY A 87 -5.83 3.41 -1.57
C GLY A 87 -4.34 3.61 -1.26
N ILE A 88 -3.89 3.09 -0.11
CA ILE A 88 -2.48 3.14 0.30
C ILE A 88 -1.59 2.40 -0.71
N VAL A 89 -1.96 1.15 -1.07
CA VAL A 89 -1.17 0.33 -1.99
C VAL A 89 -1.04 1.00 -3.34
N HIS A 90 -2.13 1.51 -3.91
CA HIS A 90 -2.08 2.24 -5.18
C HIS A 90 -1.17 3.47 -5.11
N GLU A 91 -1.30 4.27 -4.06
CA GLU A 91 -0.55 5.52 -3.96
C GLU A 91 0.94 5.28 -3.74
N VAL A 92 1.32 4.32 -2.89
CA VAL A 92 2.71 3.91 -2.66
C VAL A 92 3.33 3.34 -3.93
N SER A 93 2.62 2.44 -4.62
CA SER A 93 3.06 1.84 -5.88
C SER A 93 3.47 2.91 -6.89
N GLN A 94 2.62 3.93 -7.04
CA GLN A 94 2.87 5.02 -7.99
C GLN A 94 3.96 5.99 -7.51
N ARG A 95 3.88 6.47 -6.26
CA ARG A 95 4.75 7.56 -5.78
C ARG A 95 6.15 7.12 -5.39
N ILE A 96 6.29 5.92 -4.85
CA ILE A 96 7.56 5.41 -4.32
C ILE A 96 8.23 4.52 -5.36
N PHE A 97 7.47 3.63 -6.00
CA PHE A 97 8.02 2.61 -6.91
C PHE A 97 7.82 2.93 -8.40
N GLY A 98 6.99 3.91 -8.75
CA GLY A 98 6.75 4.29 -10.15
C GLY A 98 6.01 3.22 -10.97
N ILE A 99 5.31 2.30 -10.31
CA ILE A 99 4.54 1.22 -10.94
C ILE A 99 3.04 1.48 -10.81
N GLU A 100 2.28 0.92 -11.75
CA GLU A 100 0.82 0.94 -11.71
C GLU A 100 0.34 -0.46 -11.39
N VAL A 101 -0.58 -0.60 -10.43
CA VAL A 101 -1.08 -1.90 -9.98
C VAL A 101 -2.60 -1.93 -10.03
N GLU A 102 -3.17 -3.09 -10.27
CA GLU A 102 -4.57 -3.41 -10.05
C GLU A 102 -4.71 -4.24 -8.76
N MET A 103 -5.81 -4.04 -8.01
CA MET A 103 -6.01 -4.72 -6.74
C MET A 103 -7.46 -5.22 -6.55
N THR A 104 -7.62 -6.54 -6.55
CA THR A 104 -8.89 -7.25 -6.37
C THR A 104 -8.97 -7.88 -4.98
N ILE A 105 -10.19 -8.15 -4.50
CA ILE A 105 -10.39 -8.95 -3.28
C ILE A 105 -10.65 -10.37 -3.71
N GLU A 106 -9.74 -11.29 -3.37
CA GLU A 106 -9.89 -12.72 -3.66
C GLU A 106 -10.75 -13.41 -2.62
N LYS A 107 -10.51 -13.10 -1.34
CA LYS A 107 -11.22 -13.71 -0.21
C LYS A 107 -11.43 -12.68 0.90
N ARG A 108 -12.57 -12.78 1.57
CA ARG A 108 -12.91 -12.01 2.77
C ARG A 108 -13.56 -12.93 3.79
N ARG A 109 -13.01 -12.95 4.99
CA ARG A 109 -13.53 -13.69 6.14
C ARG A 109 -13.66 -12.77 7.34
N GLN A 110 -14.72 -12.98 8.11
CA GLN A 110 -14.90 -12.35 9.40
C GLN A 110 -15.13 -13.44 10.42
N GLU A 111 -14.35 -13.40 11.50
CA GLU A 111 -14.46 -14.32 12.62
C GLU A 111 -14.88 -13.54 13.86
N HIS A 112 -15.90 -14.05 14.55
CA HIS A 112 -16.36 -13.48 15.80
C HIS A 112 -15.78 -14.30 16.94
N ILE A 113 -14.79 -13.74 17.64
CA ILE A 113 -14.19 -14.35 18.82
C ILE A 113 -14.67 -13.56 20.04
N SER A 114 -15.63 -14.12 20.77
CA SER A 114 -16.31 -13.44 21.87
C SER A 114 -16.96 -12.12 21.40
N SER A 115 -16.45 -10.96 21.83
CA SER A 115 -16.91 -9.62 21.46
C SER A 115 -16.03 -8.93 20.41
N ILE A 116 -14.97 -9.60 19.94
CA ILE A 116 -14.01 -9.04 18.98
C ILE A 116 -14.26 -9.65 17.61
N VAL A 117 -14.48 -8.80 16.62
CA VAL A 117 -14.53 -9.21 15.22
C VAL A 117 -13.13 -9.10 14.62
N LYS A 118 -12.62 -10.21 14.09
CA LYS A 118 -11.40 -10.25 13.29
C LYS A 118 -11.76 -10.37 11.82
N GLU A 119 -11.27 -9.45 11.02
CA GLU A 119 -11.40 -9.47 9.56
C GLU A 119 -10.08 -9.92 8.94
N HIS A 120 -10.18 -10.90 8.04
CA HIS A 120 -9.09 -11.34 7.18
C HIS A 120 -9.50 -11.18 5.73
N ILE A 121 -8.76 -10.35 4.99
CA ILE A 121 -8.97 -10.14 3.56
C ILE A 121 -7.69 -10.54 2.83
N ILE A 122 -7.85 -11.26 1.73
CA ILE A 122 -6.77 -11.56 0.79
C ILE A 122 -7.03 -10.73 -0.45
N PHE A 123 -6.08 -9.84 -0.74
CA PHE A 123 -6.06 -9.09 -1.98
C PHE A 123 -5.10 -9.72 -2.96
N SER A 124 -5.47 -9.77 -4.24
CA SER A 124 -4.52 -9.99 -5.32
C SER A 124 -4.08 -8.63 -5.86
N ILE A 125 -2.77 -8.46 -6.05
CA ILE A 125 -2.16 -7.24 -6.58
C ILE A 125 -1.34 -7.64 -7.80
N THR A 126 -1.65 -7.03 -8.94
CA THR A 126 -0.97 -7.31 -10.21
C THR A 126 -0.46 -6.01 -10.81
N GLU A 127 0.79 -5.98 -11.27
CA GLU A 127 1.32 -4.83 -12.00
C GLU A 127 0.66 -4.73 -13.38
N VAL A 128 0.24 -3.53 -13.75
CA VAL A 128 -0.38 -3.23 -15.04
C VAL A 128 0.71 -2.86 -16.04
N PHE A 129 0.87 -3.69 -17.08
CA PHE A 129 1.81 -3.46 -18.16
C PHE A 129 1.13 -3.10 -19.49
N PRO A 130 1.64 -2.10 -20.24
CA PRO A 130 2.72 -1.19 -19.85
C PRO A 130 2.17 -0.12 -18.89
N SER A 131 2.90 0.18 -17.81
CA SER A 131 2.45 1.20 -16.85
C SER A 131 2.36 2.57 -17.54
N ARG A 132 1.35 3.39 -17.20
CA ARG A 132 1.25 4.75 -17.76
C ARG A 132 2.49 5.60 -17.45
N PHE A 133 3.17 5.30 -16.34
CA PHE A 133 4.43 5.91 -15.94
C PHE A 133 5.61 5.54 -16.85
N PHE A 134 5.64 4.31 -17.37
CA PHE A 134 6.63 3.91 -18.37
C PHE A 134 6.52 4.78 -19.64
N PHE A 135 5.31 5.12 -20.07
CA PHE A 135 5.11 6.02 -21.21
C PHE A 135 5.40 7.49 -20.87
N ALA A 136 4.97 7.99 -19.70
CA ALA A 136 5.23 9.36 -19.30
C ALA A 136 6.73 9.66 -19.12
N SER A 137 7.49 8.73 -18.53
CA SER A 137 8.94 8.85 -18.41
C SER A 137 9.67 8.78 -19.76
N ARG A 138 9.17 8.00 -20.73
CA ARG A 138 9.66 8.01 -22.12
C ARG A 138 9.35 9.32 -22.85
N GLN A 139 8.16 9.88 -22.71
CA GLN A 139 7.82 11.19 -23.29
C GLN A 139 8.68 12.32 -22.72
N LEU A 140 8.92 12.33 -21.40
CA LEU A 140 9.82 13.30 -20.76
C LEU A 140 11.27 13.14 -21.23
N ARG A 141 11.76 11.90 -21.42
CA ARG A 141 13.09 11.65 -22.01
C ARG A 141 13.16 12.10 -23.48
N ALA A 142 12.12 11.84 -24.28
CA ALA A 142 12.05 12.29 -25.67
C ALA A 142 12.01 13.83 -25.79
N PHE A 143 11.28 14.51 -24.90
CA PHE A 143 11.26 15.98 -24.83
C PHE A 143 12.61 16.58 -24.40
N LYS A 144 13.39 15.87 -23.58
CA LYS A 144 14.72 16.31 -23.16
C LYS A 144 15.77 16.12 -24.26
N MET A 145 15.61 15.11 -25.13
CA MET A 145 16.46 14.87 -26.30
C MET A 145 16.21 15.87 -27.44
N CYS A 146 15.00 16.43 -27.57
CA CYS A 146 14.65 17.37 -28.64
C CYS A 146 15.01 18.85 -28.32
N LYS A 147 15.69 19.12 -27.18
CA LYS A 147 16.10 20.48 -26.76
C LYS A 147 17.62 20.69 -26.77
N THR A 148 18.35 19.76 -27.36
CA THR A 148 19.78 19.90 -27.67
C THR A 148 19.93 19.88 -29.18
N ASP A 149 19.55 20.98 -29.82
CA ASP A 149 20.00 21.45 -31.14
C ASP A 149 19.65 22.95 -31.24
#